data_AF-A0A8J7QCY1-F1
#
_entry.id   AF-A0A8J7QCY1-F1
#
_cell.length_a   1.000
_cell.length_b   1.000
_cell.length_c   1.000
_cell.angle_alpha   90.00
_cell.angle_beta   90.00
_cell.angle_gamma   90.00
#
_symmetry.space_group_name_H-M   'P 1'
#
loop_
_entity.id
_entity.type
_entity.pdbx_description
1 polymer ?
#
loop_
_entity_poly.entity_id
_entity_poly.type
_entity_poly.pdbx_seq_one_letter_code
_entity_poly.pdbx_strand_id
1 'polypeptide(L)'
;MEFSSSQSEIMGNLFVRLKVSLSRGRLLFTGFLSRLMDLGVSMLLMLTLWPLWLGHFVLAKIKGRTWLVRHEYLGRQARPIHLAEAAPLPDGFLASLLNHPLIAKSPFIWAVWRGDLSLVGPAPLTREAAARLPTRFLRRLDARPGLIHSFFIKSRTNIAFSTEAETAVADVEEAHWKTDLGKAARAVPAALMGTDPEAKADAGPTLAMFGLTMTNLTLDEALDEILATCRAGRKERLAFVNPDCINISLRNPDYRRILEASDHIYPDGIGLQIACKMLRLQMKDNLNGTDLFPALCARINGDDLGIYLLGAAPGVVDAMVENLLEKWPNLRICGYRHGFIKPEELDQVIREINDSGAHMLFVAMGVPRQETWIDTNWSRLEVNMAMGVGGLFDFMSGRIPRAPIWMRELGMEWLYRLIQEPRRLWKRYVIGNVIFLINVVRFGKKGAPRAGKS
;
A
#
# COMPACT_ATOMS: atom_id res chain seq x y z
N MET A 1 41.67 -52.45 6.28
CA MET A 1 41.42 -51.06 6.69
C MET A 1 40.12 -50.57 6.00
N GLU A 2 39.01 -51.30 6.17
CA GLU A 2 37.77 -51.11 5.37
C GLU A 2 36.47 -51.04 6.20
N PHE A 3 36.55 -51.12 7.53
CA PHE A 3 35.34 -51.09 8.38
C PHE A 3 34.87 -49.67 8.78
N SER A 4 35.60 -48.62 8.41
CA SER A 4 35.31 -47.23 8.83
C SER A 4 34.42 -46.45 7.86
N SER A 5 34.38 -46.78 6.56
CA SER A 5 33.59 -46.01 5.59
C SER A 5 32.11 -46.35 5.66
N SER A 6 31.77 -47.64 5.77
CA SER A 6 30.39 -48.14 5.84
C SER A 6 29.60 -47.57 7.03
N GLN A 7 30.20 -47.45 8.22
CA GLN A 7 29.52 -46.88 9.38
C GLN A 7 29.30 -45.37 9.25
N SER A 8 30.21 -44.65 8.58
CA SER A 8 30.07 -43.21 8.33
C SER A 8 28.96 -42.91 7.30
N GLU A 9 28.80 -43.73 6.27
CA GLU A 9 27.70 -43.63 5.29
C GLU A 9 26.34 -43.98 5.91
N ILE A 10 26.27 -45.01 6.77
CA ILE A 10 25.03 -45.39 7.46
C ILE A 10 24.59 -44.28 8.41
N MET A 11 25.53 -43.70 9.18
CA MET A 11 25.24 -42.58 10.08
C MET A 11 24.86 -41.30 9.32
N GLY A 12 25.51 -41.02 8.18
CA GLY A 12 25.15 -39.91 7.29
C GLY A 12 23.74 -40.05 6.70
N ASN A 13 23.39 -41.25 6.21
CA ASN A 13 22.05 -41.56 5.69
C ASN A 13 20.98 -41.52 6.79
N LEU A 14 21.30 -41.93 8.01
CA LEU A 14 20.39 -41.86 9.16
C LEU A 14 20.16 -40.40 9.58
N PHE A 15 21.20 -39.56 9.60
CA PHE A 15 21.08 -38.12 9.88
C PHE A 15 20.25 -37.40 8.81
N VAL A 16 20.45 -37.71 7.52
CA VAL A 16 19.64 -37.16 6.43
C VAL A 16 18.18 -37.61 6.56
N ARG A 17 17.92 -38.89 6.84
CA ARG A 17 16.57 -39.41 7.08
C ARG A 17 15.90 -38.78 8.31
N LEU A 18 16.64 -38.59 9.41
CA LEU A 18 16.16 -37.90 10.61
C LEU A 18 15.83 -36.43 10.33
N LYS A 19 16.69 -35.72 9.59
CA LYS A 19 16.47 -34.32 9.22
C LYS A 19 15.27 -34.17 8.27
N VAL A 20 15.11 -35.09 7.31
CA VAL A 20 13.94 -35.15 6.42
C VAL A 20 12.67 -35.51 7.20
N SER A 21 12.73 -36.48 8.13
CA SER A 21 11.61 -36.87 8.98
C SER A 21 11.18 -35.75 9.95
N LEU A 22 12.15 -35.07 10.58
CA LEU A 22 11.91 -33.91 11.45
C LEU A 22 11.34 -32.73 10.65
N SER A 23 11.83 -32.49 9.42
CA SER A 23 11.27 -31.47 8.53
C SER A 23 9.83 -31.78 8.11
N ARG A 24 9.53 -33.05 7.77
CA ARG A 24 8.16 -33.52 7.47
C ARG A 24 7.26 -33.42 8.69
N GLY A 25 7.74 -33.81 9.88
CA GLY A 25 7.00 -33.69 11.13
C GLY A 25 6.67 -32.25 11.48
N ARG A 26 7.61 -31.32 11.27
CA ARG A 26 7.40 -29.88 11.44
C ARG A 26 6.38 -29.32 10.44
N LEU A 27 6.47 -29.70 9.16
CA LEU A 27 5.52 -29.33 8.09
C LEU A 27 4.10 -29.86 8.36
N LEU A 28 3.97 -31.10 8.85
CA LEU A 28 2.70 -31.69 9.25
C LEU A 28 2.11 -30.99 10.47
N PHE A 29 2.93 -30.66 11.47
CA PHE A 29 2.51 -29.93 12.66
C PHE A 29 2.03 -28.50 12.33
N THR A 30 2.75 -27.78 11.47
CA THR A 30 2.33 -26.45 11.02
C THR A 30 1.04 -26.51 10.22
N GLY A 31 0.89 -27.51 9.33
CA GLY A 31 -0.35 -27.71 8.58
C GLY A 31 -1.55 -28.07 9.48
N PHE A 32 -1.32 -28.88 10.52
CA PHE A 32 -2.33 -29.20 11.53
C PHE A 32 -2.77 -27.95 12.30
N LEU A 33 -1.83 -27.12 12.74
CA LEU A 33 -2.15 -25.92 13.52
C LEU A 33 -2.91 -24.88 12.69
N SER A 34 -2.52 -24.67 11.43
CA SER A 34 -3.28 -23.82 10.50
C SER A 34 -4.70 -24.34 10.29
N ARG A 35 -4.89 -25.67 10.21
CA ARG A 35 -6.23 -26.26 10.07
C ARG A 35 -7.07 -26.12 11.34
N LEU A 36 -6.48 -26.25 12.52
CA LEU A 36 -7.17 -26.02 13.80
C LEU A 36 -7.65 -24.56 13.90
N MET A 37 -6.80 -23.62 13.48
CA MET A 37 -7.14 -22.20 13.40
C MET A 37 -8.29 -21.95 12.41
N ASP A 38 -8.25 -22.52 11.21
CA ASP A 38 -9.33 -22.43 10.22
C ASP A 38 -10.67 -22.84 10.84
N LEU A 39 -10.72 -23.99 11.52
CA LEU A 39 -11.93 -24.53 12.13
C LEU A 39 -12.42 -23.63 13.27
N GLY A 40 -11.53 -23.20 14.18
CA GLY A 40 -11.90 -22.34 15.30
C GLY A 40 -12.45 -20.98 14.85
N VAL A 41 -11.77 -20.31 13.92
CA VAL A 41 -12.18 -19.00 13.40
C VAL A 41 -13.45 -19.11 12.57
N SER A 42 -13.56 -20.11 11.67
CA SER A 42 -14.77 -20.28 10.87
C SER A 42 -16.00 -20.59 11.75
N MET A 43 -15.84 -21.42 12.79
CA MET A 43 -16.92 -21.67 13.75
C MET A 43 -17.39 -20.38 14.45
N LEU A 44 -16.46 -19.58 14.96
CA LEU A 44 -16.78 -18.31 15.61
C LEU A 44 -17.49 -17.35 14.66
N LEU A 45 -17.00 -17.22 13.43
CA LEU A 45 -17.62 -16.37 12.42
C LEU A 45 -19.02 -16.88 12.02
N MET A 46 -19.22 -18.19 11.88
CA MET A 46 -20.53 -18.78 11.62
C MET A 46 -21.52 -18.49 12.76
N LEU A 47 -21.09 -18.63 14.02
CA LEU A 47 -21.89 -18.31 15.21
C LEU A 47 -22.20 -16.80 15.33
N THR A 48 -21.36 -15.94 14.76
CA THR A 48 -21.57 -14.50 14.81
C THR A 48 -22.45 -14.01 13.65
N LEU A 49 -22.28 -14.59 12.45
CA LEU A 49 -22.91 -14.11 11.21
C LEU A 49 -24.23 -14.82 10.86
N TRP A 50 -24.60 -15.91 11.54
CA TRP A 50 -25.84 -16.63 11.24
C TRP A 50 -27.12 -15.76 11.28
N PRO A 51 -27.27 -14.73 12.15
CA PRO A 51 -28.48 -13.90 12.13
C PRO A 51 -28.59 -13.09 10.84
N LEU A 52 -27.46 -12.61 10.31
CA LEU A 52 -27.40 -11.90 9.03
C LEU A 52 -27.73 -12.84 7.87
N TRP A 53 -27.22 -14.07 7.91
CA TRP A 53 -27.55 -15.11 6.92
C TRP A 53 -29.02 -15.49 6.93
N LEU A 54 -29.61 -15.64 8.12
CA LEU A 54 -31.03 -15.93 8.26
C LEU A 54 -31.87 -14.76 7.71
N GLY A 55 -31.54 -13.52 8.06
CA GLY A 55 -32.21 -12.33 7.54
C GLY A 55 -32.13 -12.24 6.01
N HIS A 56 -30.94 -12.46 5.44
CA HIS A 56 -30.73 -12.47 4.00
C HIS A 56 -31.53 -13.60 3.31
N PHE A 57 -31.53 -14.80 3.89
CA PHE A 57 -32.29 -15.93 3.38
C PHE A 57 -33.80 -15.63 3.37
N VAL A 58 -34.34 -15.14 4.49
CA VAL A 58 -35.76 -14.79 4.62
C VAL A 58 -36.15 -13.72 3.60
N LEU A 59 -35.36 -12.67 3.46
CA LEU A 59 -35.62 -11.62 2.47
C LEU A 59 -35.53 -12.13 1.03
N ALA A 60 -34.55 -12.97 0.71
CA ALA A 60 -34.45 -13.59 -0.61
C ALA A 60 -35.71 -14.41 -0.92
N LYS A 61 -36.20 -15.20 0.06
CA LYS A 61 -37.43 -16.00 -0.09
C LYS A 61 -38.68 -15.15 -0.26
N ILE A 62 -38.85 -14.10 0.55
CA ILE A 62 -39.97 -13.14 0.43
C ILE A 62 -39.97 -12.49 -0.97
N LYS A 63 -38.79 -12.21 -1.52
CA LYS A 63 -38.63 -11.58 -2.85
C LYS A 63 -38.61 -12.57 -4.01
N GLY A 64 -38.86 -13.87 -3.77
CA GLY A 64 -38.85 -14.90 -4.82
C GLY A 64 -37.50 -15.11 -5.49
N ARG A 65 -36.39 -14.83 -4.80
CA ARG A 65 -35.03 -14.95 -5.31
C ARG A 65 -34.33 -16.20 -4.75
N THR A 66 -33.34 -16.68 -5.49
CA THR A 66 -32.36 -17.65 -4.98
C THR A 66 -31.53 -17.00 -3.89
N TRP A 67 -31.25 -17.71 -2.80
CA TRP A 67 -30.43 -17.16 -1.72
C TRP A 67 -28.93 -17.18 -2.06
N LEU A 68 -28.44 -18.28 -2.64
CA LEU A 68 -27.02 -18.48 -2.93
C LEU A 68 -26.80 -18.72 -4.42
N VAL A 69 -25.76 -18.10 -4.97
CA VAL A 69 -25.19 -18.38 -6.29
C VAL A 69 -23.90 -19.16 -6.09
N ARG A 70 -23.67 -20.20 -6.90
CA ARG A 70 -22.47 -21.05 -6.80
C ARG A 70 -21.54 -20.80 -7.99
N HIS A 71 -20.26 -20.66 -7.69
CA HIS A 71 -19.20 -20.48 -8.67
C HIS A 71 -18.15 -21.58 -8.51
N GLU A 72 -17.60 -22.06 -9.62
CA GLU A 72 -16.53 -23.05 -9.62
C GLU A 72 -15.15 -22.37 -9.59
N TYR A 73 -14.30 -22.86 -8.69
CA TYR A 73 -12.91 -22.44 -8.55
C TYR A 73 -12.00 -23.67 -8.48
N LEU A 74 -10.70 -23.45 -8.61
CA LEU A 74 -9.66 -24.45 -8.39
C LEU A 74 -9.19 -24.38 -6.94
N GLY A 75 -9.31 -25.50 -6.24
CA GLY A 75 -8.73 -25.75 -4.93
C GLY A 75 -7.31 -26.32 -5.03
N ARG A 76 -6.82 -26.82 -3.89
CA ARG A 76 -5.50 -27.44 -3.79
C ARG A 76 -5.34 -28.58 -4.82
N GLN A 77 -4.20 -28.65 -5.47
CA GLN A 77 -3.88 -29.58 -6.56
C GLN A 77 -4.87 -29.50 -7.73
N ALA A 78 -5.37 -28.28 -8.03
CA ALA A 78 -6.33 -28.02 -9.11
C ALA A 78 -7.65 -28.80 -9.00
N ARG A 79 -8.02 -29.27 -7.80
CA ARG A 79 -9.31 -29.94 -7.58
C ARG A 79 -10.45 -28.94 -7.71
N PRO A 80 -11.54 -29.24 -8.43
CA PRO A 80 -12.67 -28.33 -8.53
C PRO A 80 -13.34 -28.17 -7.15
N ILE A 81 -13.62 -26.93 -6.77
CA ILE A 81 -14.36 -26.56 -5.57
C ILE A 81 -15.50 -25.62 -5.94
N HIS A 82 -16.61 -25.72 -5.23
CA HIS A 82 -17.76 -24.82 -5.42
C HIS A 82 -17.91 -23.90 -4.22
N LEU A 83 -17.78 -22.59 -4.49
CA LEU A 83 -17.97 -21.54 -3.50
C LEU A 83 -19.34 -20.89 -3.71
N ALA A 84 -20.06 -20.66 -2.62
CA ALA A 84 -21.39 -20.09 -2.65
C ALA A 84 -21.35 -18.65 -2.11
N GLU A 85 -21.88 -17.69 -2.86
CA GLU A 85 -22.05 -16.31 -2.42
C GLU A 85 -23.54 -15.96 -2.34
N ALA A 86 -23.89 -15.00 -1.49
CA ALA A 86 -25.26 -14.55 -1.36
C ALA A 86 -25.68 -13.79 -2.63
N ALA A 87 -26.82 -14.18 -3.20
CA ALA A 87 -27.36 -13.53 -4.38
C ALA A 87 -27.81 -12.10 -4.04
N PRO A 88 -27.57 -11.11 -4.92
CA PRO A 88 -27.95 -9.73 -4.65
C PRO A 88 -29.48 -9.60 -4.46
N LEU A 89 -29.86 -8.90 -3.40
CA LEU A 89 -31.25 -8.54 -3.10
C LEU A 89 -31.65 -7.25 -3.84
N PRO A 90 -32.90 -7.13 -4.31
CA PRO A 90 -33.41 -5.89 -4.92
C PRO A 90 -33.56 -4.75 -3.90
N ASP A 91 -33.63 -3.50 -4.38
CA ASP A 91 -33.53 -2.25 -3.61
C ASP A 91 -34.33 -2.21 -2.28
N GLY A 92 -33.73 -1.58 -1.27
CA GLY A 92 -34.29 -1.36 0.06
C GLY A 92 -33.20 -1.07 1.11
N PHE A 93 -33.58 -0.47 2.24
CA PHE A 93 -32.63 -0.11 3.30
C PHE A 93 -31.82 -1.31 3.82
N LEU A 94 -32.51 -2.42 4.11
CA LEU A 94 -31.86 -3.67 4.54
C LEU A 94 -31.12 -4.37 3.41
N ALA A 95 -31.57 -4.22 2.15
CA ALA A 95 -30.90 -4.81 1.00
C ALA A 95 -29.53 -4.14 0.76
N SER A 96 -29.42 -2.82 0.91
CA SER A 96 -28.15 -2.11 0.82
C SER A 96 -27.12 -2.61 1.83
N LEU A 97 -27.54 -2.86 3.08
CA LEU A 97 -26.67 -3.44 4.10
C LEU A 97 -26.27 -4.87 3.75
N LEU A 98 -27.23 -5.73 3.40
CA LEU A 98 -27.00 -7.16 3.17
C LEU A 98 -26.26 -7.46 1.86
N ASN A 99 -26.38 -6.59 0.86
CA ASN A 99 -25.62 -6.66 -0.39
C ASN A 99 -24.19 -6.14 -0.24
N HIS A 100 -23.78 -5.67 0.95
CA HIS A 100 -22.41 -5.26 1.18
C HIS A 100 -21.45 -6.42 0.84
N PRO A 101 -20.35 -6.20 0.07
CA PRO A 101 -19.50 -7.28 -0.44
C PRO A 101 -18.98 -8.25 0.62
N LEU A 102 -18.69 -7.75 1.83
CA LEU A 102 -18.28 -8.59 2.97
C LEU A 102 -19.38 -9.55 3.43
N ILE A 103 -20.64 -9.11 3.44
CA ILE A 103 -21.78 -9.95 3.80
C ILE A 103 -22.10 -10.90 2.66
N ALA A 104 -22.10 -10.42 1.41
CA ALA A 104 -22.37 -11.25 0.23
C ALA A 104 -21.40 -12.43 0.10
N LYS A 105 -20.10 -12.23 0.37
CA LYS A 105 -19.07 -13.28 0.32
C LYS A 105 -18.92 -14.09 1.61
N SER A 106 -19.56 -13.68 2.71
CA SER A 106 -19.45 -14.38 3.99
C SER A 106 -19.86 -15.87 3.96
N PRO A 107 -20.76 -16.38 3.09
CA PRO A 107 -21.02 -17.81 3.01
C PRO A 107 -19.80 -18.66 2.58
N PHE A 108 -18.71 -18.05 2.06
CA PHE A 108 -17.43 -18.74 1.81
C PHE A 108 -16.84 -19.34 3.09
N ILE A 109 -17.23 -18.85 4.28
CA ILE A 109 -16.80 -19.41 5.57
C ILE A 109 -17.18 -20.90 5.68
N TRP A 110 -18.28 -21.35 5.06
CA TRP A 110 -18.64 -22.77 4.99
C TRP A 110 -17.61 -23.61 4.24
N ALA A 111 -16.97 -23.04 3.21
CA ALA A 111 -15.91 -23.72 2.47
C ALA A 111 -14.61 -23.80 3.30
N VAL A 112 -14.34 -22.81 4.17
CA VAL A 112 -13.26 -22.89 5.16
C VAL A 112 -13.54 -24.03 6.14
N TRP A 113 -14.76 -24.11 6.70
CA TRP A 113 -15.16 -25.20 7.60
C TRP A 113 -15.01 -26.58 6.95
N ARG A 114 -15.50 -26.77 5.71
CA ARG A 114 -15.36 -28.03 4.95
C ARG A 114 -13.92 -28.40 4.59
N GLY A 115 -13.03 -27.41 4.52
CA GLY A 115 -11.62 -27.61 4.15
C GLY A 115 -11.30 -27.42 2.68
N ASP A 116 -12.27 -26.92 1.89
CA ASP A 116 -12.06 -26.50 0.50
C ASP A 116 -11.24 -25.20 0.45
N LEU A 117 -11.45 -24.31 1.43
CA LEU A 117 -10.68 -23.09 1.65
C LEU A 117 -9.84 -23.15 2.93
N SER A 118 -8.85 -22.27 2.99
CA SER A 118 -8.13 -21.86 4.18
C SER A 118 -8.62 -20.46 4.60
N LEU A 119 -8.46 -20.07 5.86
CA LEU A 119 -8.71 -18.69 6.29
C LEU A 119 -7.78 -17.73 5.54
N VAL A 120 -6.50 -18.12 5.44
CA VAL A 120 -5.47 -17.39 4.69
C VAL A 120 -4.82 -18.30 3.66
N GLY A 121 -4.61 -17.77 2.46
CA GLY A 121 -4.02 -18.50 1.34
C GLY A 121 -4.05 -17.68 0.06
N PRO A 122 -3.57 -18.22 -1.07
CA PRO A 122 -3.63 -17.54 -2.36
C PRO A 122 -5.08 -17.30 -2.80
N ALA A 123 -5.31 -16.26 -3.62
CA ALA A 123 -6.68 -15.95 -4.06
C ALA A 123 -7.30 -17.13 -4.84
N PRO A 124 -8.62 -17.37 -4.71
CA PRO A 124 -9.32 -18.38 -5.50
C PRO A 124 -9.15 -18.13 -7.01
N LEU A 125 -8.87 -19.18 -7.77
CA LEU A 125 -8.57 -19.10 -9.20
C LEU A 125 -9.61 -19.87 -10.00
N THR A 126 -10.18 -19.28 -11.04
CA THR A 126 -11.08 -20.00 -11.96
C THR A 126 -10.28 -20.83 -12.97
N ARG A 127 -10.91 -21.84 -13.58
CA ARG A 127 -10.26 -22.68 -14.59
C ARG A 127 -9.78 -21.85 -15.80
N GLU A 128 -10.58 -20.89 -16.23
CA GLU A 128 -10.24 -19.97 -17.33
C GLU A 128 -9.05 -19.07 -16.99
N ALA A 129 -9.03 -18.51 -15.79
CA ALA A 129 -7.91 -17.68 -15.34
C ALA A 129 -6.62 -18.50 -15.22
N ALA A 130 -6.70 -19.74 -14.73
CA ALA A 130 -5.55 -20.64 -14.65
C ALA A 130 -4.94 -20.95 -16.01
N ALA A 131 -5.76 -21.11 -17.05
CA ALA A 131 -5.30 -21.39 -18.41
C ALA A 131 -4.49 -20.24 -19.04
N ARG A 132 -4.68 -19.00 -18.56
CA ARG A 132 -3.97 -17.81 -19.05
C ARG A 132 -2.68 -17.52 -18.28
N LEU A 133 -2.43 -18.22 -17.18
CA LEU A 133 -1.28 -17.95 -16.33
C LEU A 133 -0.03 -18.72 -16.79
N PRO A 134 1.15 -18.08 -16.82
CA PRO A 134 2.42 -18.78 -16.97
C PRO A 134 2.59 -19.91 -15.94
N THR A 135 3.18 -21.04 -16.35
CA THR A 135 3.33 -22.26 -15.54
C THR A 135 3.96 -22.01 -14.17
N ARG A 136 4.91 -21.07 -14.08
CA ARG A 136 5.57 -20.71 -12.81
C ARG A 136 4.60 -20.26 -11.71
N PHE A 137 3.45 -19.69 -12.08
CA PHE A 137 2.46 -19.22 -11.13
C PHE A 137 1.45 -20.29 -10.69
N LEU A 138 1.42 -21.45 -11.35
CA LEU A 138 0.53 -22.56 -10.99
C LEU A 138 0.90 -23.22 -9.66
N ARG A 139 2.13 -22.99 -9.15
CA ARG A 139 2.54 -23.37 -7.79
C ARG A 139 1.60 -22.84 -6.69
N ARG A 140 0.85 -21.76 -6.95
CA ARG A 140 -0.19 -21.27 -6.03
C ARG A 140 -1.25 -22.34 -5.71
N LEU A 141 -1.44 -23.33 -6.59
CA LEU A 141 -2.39 -24.43 -6.40
C LEU A 141 -1.86 -25.52 -5.44
N ASP A 142 -0.62 -25.44 -4.96
CA ASP A 142 -0.09 -26.39 -3.96
C ASP A 142 -0.72 -26.16 -2.56
N ALA A 143 -1.27 -24.98 -2.32
CA ALA A 143 -2.01 -24.63 -1.11
C ALA A 143 -3.52 -24.62 -1.35
N ARG A 144 -4.30 -24.64 -0.26
CA ARG A 144 -5.74 -24.34 -0.32
C ARG A 144 -5.91 -22.83 -0.58
N PRO A 145 -6.83 -22.41 -1.46
CA PRO A 145 -7.12 -21.00 -1.63
C PRO A 145 -7.62 -20.38 -0.33
N GLY A 146 -7.32 -19.11 -0.14
CA GLY A 146 -7.65 -18.34 1.05
C GLY A 146 -8.95 -17.56 0.92
N LEU A 147 -9.72 -17.48 2.01
CA LEU A 147 -10.73 -16.43 2.17
C LEU A 147 -10.07 -15.04 2.21
N ILE A 148 -8.91 -14.95 2.86
CA ILE A 148 -8.03 -13.79 2.93
C ILE A 148 -6.75 -14.12 2.14
N HIS A 149 -6.35 -13.24 1.23
CA HIS A 149 -5.11 -13.38 0.46
C HIS A 149 -4.29 -12.09 0.54
N SER A 150 -2.95 -12.18 0.48
CA SER A 150 -2.10 -11.00 0.65
C SER A 150 -2.35 -9.95 -0.42
N PHE A 151 -2.73 -10.37 -1.63
CA PHE A 151 -3.10 -9.43 -2.69
C PHE A 151 -4.29 -8.54 -2.30
N PHE A 152 -5.29 -9.05 -1.56
CA PHE A 152 -6.44 -8.25 -1.09
C PHE A 152 -5.98 -7.17 -0.10
N ILE A 153 -5.07 -7.54 0.80
CA ILE A 153 -4.52 -6.61 1.79
C ILE A 153 -3.70 -5.54 1.06
N LYS A 154 -2.79 -5.96 0.18
CA LYS A 154 -1.90 -5.07 -0.58
C LYS A 154 -2.68 -4.13 -1.52
N SER A 155 -3.65 -4.64 -2.27
CA SER A 155 -4.44 -3.84 -3.22
C SER A 155 -5.26 -2.74 -2.55
N ARG A 156 -5.66 -2.97 -1.28
CA ARG A 156 -6.46 -2.05 -0.47
C ARG A 156 -5.64 -1.13 0.42
N THR A 157 -4.42 -1.51 0.76
CA THR A 157 -3.51 -0.69 1.60
C THR A 157 -2.68 0.29 0.79
N ASN A 158 -2.84 0.30 -0.54
CA ASN A 158 -2.16 1.21 -1.47
C ASN A 158 -0.62 1.13 -1.34
N ILE A 159 -0.10 -0.05 -1.02
CA ILE A 159 1.33 -0.31 -0.98
C ILE A 159 1.72 -1.03 -2.27
N ALA A 160 2.61 -0.41 -3.04
CA ALA A 160 3.09 -0.91 -4.31
C ALA A 160 3.77 -2.29 -4.17
N PHE A 161 3.17 -3.34 -4.72
CA PHE A 161 3.81 -4.64 -4.86
C PHE A 161 3.25 -5.41 -6.05
N SER A 162 4.12 -6.29 -6.58
CA SER A 162 3.93 -7.48 -7.41
C SER A 162 2.50 -7.85 -7.83
N THR A 163 2.37 -8.40 -9.04
CA THR A 163 1.09 -8.90 -9.58
C THR A 163 0.38 -9.86 -8.62
N GLU A 164 -0.95 -10.04 -8.76
CA GLU A 164 -1.68 -11.03 -7.96
C GLU A 164 -1.03 -12.41 -8.04
N ALA A 165 -0.59 -12.80 -9.24
CA ALA A 165 0.03 -14.10 -9.48
C ALA A 165 1.34 -14.30 -8.71
N GLU A 166 2.20 -13.28 -8.67
CA GLU A 166 3.44 -13.29 -7.87
C GLU A 166 3.14 -13.32 -6.38
N THR A 167 2.19 -12.49 -5.93
CA THR A 167 1.77 -12.44 -4.52
C THR A 167 1.21 -13.78 -4.06
N ALA A 168 0.44 -14.47 -4.93
CA ALA A 168 -0.13 -15.77 -4.64
C ALA A 168 0.93 -16.87 -4.50
N VAL A 169 2.02 -16.82 -5.28
CA VAL A 169 3.14 -17.77 -5.11
C VAL A 169 3.88 -17.49 -3.80
N ALA A 170 4.19 -16.22 -3.50
CA ALA A 170 4.81 -15.83 -2.23
C ALA A 170 3.95 -16.25 -1.02
N ASP A 171 2.62 -16.16 -1.13
CA ASP A 171 1.70 -16.63 -0.08
C ASP A 171 1.85 -18.12 0.23
N VAL A 172 2.17 -18.95 -0.76
CA VAL A 172 2.42 -20.39 -0.57
C VAL A 172 3.79 -20.63 0.05
N GLU A 173 4.81 -19.90 -0.39
CA GLU A 173 6.19 -20.07 0.11
C GLU A 173 6.35 -19.60 1.56
N GLU A 174 5.64 -18.55 1.96
CA GLU A 174 5.66 -17.97 3.31
C GLU A 174 4.58 -18.56 4.25
N ALA A 175 3.85 -19.57 3.80
CA ALA A 175 2.70 -20.12 4.52
C ALA A 175 3.09 -20.67 5.90
N HIS A 176 2.59 -20.01 6.95
CA HIS A 176 2.85 -20.39 8.33
C HIS A 176 1.75 -19.81 9.23
N TRP A 177 1.27 -20.57 10.22
CA TRP A 177 0.15 -20.13 11.07
C TRP A 177 0.34 -18.74 11.71
N LYS A 178 1.58 -18.35 12.05
CA LYS A 178 1.91 -17.01 12.56
C LYS A 178 1.79 -15.92 11.48
N THR A 179 2.30 -16.19 10.28
CA THR A 179 2.23 -15.22 9.17
C THR A 179 0.78 -15.08 8.72
N ASP A 180 0.04 -16.19 8.69
CA ASP A 180 -1.39 -16.25 8.39
C ASP A 180 -2.22 -15.46 9.42
N LEU A 181 -1.99 -15.66 10.72
CA LEU A 181 -2.67 -14.89 11.77
C LEU A 181 -2.41 -13.37 11.59
N GLY A 182 -1.18 -12.99 11.25
CA GLY A 182 -0.84 -11.61 10.93
C GLY A 182 -1.53 -11.08 9.66
N LYS A 183 -1.65 -11.89 8.59
CA LYS A 183 -2.41 -11.54 7.38
C LYS A 183 -3.91 -11.37 7.70
N ALA A 184 -4.49 -12.28 8.49
CA ALA A 184 -5.88 -12.21 8.90
C ALA A 184 -6.19 -10.94 9.71
N ALA A 185 -5.32 -10.59 10.67
CA ALA A 185 -5.47 -9.37 11.46
C ALA A 185 -5.41 -8.09 10.61
N ARG A 186 -4.62 -8.09 9.53
CA ARG A 186 -4.47 -6.96 8.60
C ARG A 186 -5.61 -6.84 7.59
N ALA A 187 -6.29 -7.93 7.28
CA ALA A 187 -7.39 -7.93 6.32
C ALA A 187 -8.60 -7.10 6.78
N VAL A 188 -8.88 -7.07 8.09
CA VAL A 188 -9.99 -6.29 8.66
C VAL A 188 -9.82 -4.78 8.43
N PRO A 189 -8.71 -4.14 8.87
CA PRO A 189 -8.49 -2.73 8.58
C PRO A 189 -8.32 -2.48 7.08
N ALA A 190 -7.71 -3.39 6.30
CA ALA A 190 -7.66 -3.24 4.83
C ALA A 190 -9.07 -3.21 4.20
N ALA A 191 -10.00 -4.06 4.66
CA ALA A 191 -11.38 -4.06 4.20
C ALA A 191 -12.14 -2.78 4.61
N LEU A 192 -11.92 -2.29 5.84
CA LEU A 192 -12.61 -1.13 6.39
C LEU A 192 -12.04 0.22 5.92
N MET A 193 -10.71 0.30 5.72
CA MET A 193 -9.96 1.54 5.48
C MET A 193 -9.42 1.64 4.05
N GLY A 194 -9.22 0.52 3.36
CA GLY A 194 -8.80 0.56 1.96
C GLY A 194 -9.89 1.05 1.02
N THR A 195 -9.46 1.40 -0.20
CA THR A 195 -10.34 1.69 -1.34
C THR A 195 -10.43 0.44 -2.20
N ASP A 196 -11.64 0.05 -2.58
CA ASP A 196 -11.87 -1.09 -3.49
C ASP A 196 -11.27 -0.80 -4.87
N PRO A 197 -10.57 -1.74 -5.54
CA PRO A 197 -10.07 -1.53 -6.90
C PRO A 197 -11.10 -1.01 -7.90
N GLU A 198 -12.35 -1.48 -7.85
CA GLU A 198 -13.43 -0.96 -8.72
C GLU A 198 -13.76 0.49 -8.36
N ALA A 199 -13.85 0.80 -7.06
CA ALA A 199 -14.06 2.16 -6.59
C ALA A 199 -12.86 3.10 -6.89
N LYS A 200 -11.65 2.57 -7.09
CA LYS A 200 -10.51 3.36 -7.56
C LYS A 200 -10.67 3.72 -9.04
N ALA A 201 -11.16 2.80 -9.87
CA ALA A 201 -11.39 3.05 -11.28
C ALA A 201 -12.48 4.12 -11.50
N ASP A 202 -13.51 4.12 -10.67
CA ASP A 202 -14.61 5.09 -10.73
C ASP A 202 -14.30 6.44 -10.05
N ALA A 203 -13.18 6.54 -9.31
CA ALA A 203 -12.82 7.75 -8.61
C ALA A 203 -12.37 8.85 -9.59
N GLY A 204 -12.95 10.05 -9.44
CA GLY A 204 -12.58 11.21 -10.24
C GLY A 204 -11.09 11.62 -10.09
N PRO A 205 -10.56 12.39 -11.04
CA PRO A 205 -9.12 12.70 -11.12
C PRO A 205 -8.63 13.68 -10.05
N THR A 206 -9.54 14.26 -9.26
CA THR A 206 -9.21 15.26 -8.24
C THR A 206 -9.95 15.03 -6.92
N LEU A 207 -9.33 15.47 -5.83
CA LEU A 207 -9.88 15.51 -4.47
C LEU A 207 -9.88 16.95 -3.96
N ALA A 208 -11.06 17.56 -3.87
CA ALA A 208 -11.21 18.92 -3.35
C ALA A 208 -11.56 18.89 -1.85
N MET A 209 -10.66 19.36 -0.99
CA MET A 209 -10.96 19.60 0.42
C MET A 209 -10.10 20.72 1.01
N PHE A 210 -10.65 21.43 2.02
CA PHE A 210 -9.99 22.58 2.65
C PHE A 210 -9.61 23.71 1.67
N GLY A 211 -10.29 23.78 0.53
CA GLY A 211 -10.01 24.72 -0.56
C GLY A 211 -8.70 24.43 -1.30
N LEU A 212 -8.15 23.22 -1.17
CA LEU A 212 -7.07 22.71 -2.01
C LEU A 212 -7.65 21.66 -2.97
N THR A 213 -7.13 21.64 -4.19
CA THR A 213 -7.45 20.62 -5.19
C THR A 213 -6.26 19.68 -5.31
N MET A 214 -6.41 18.46 -4.80
CA MET A 214 -5.38 17.43 -4.86
C MET A 214 -5.58 16.54 -6.09
N THR A 215 -4.48 16.11 -6.70
CA THR A 215 -4.45 15.16 -7.80
C THR A 215 -4.73 13.75 -7.27
N ASN A 216 -5.71 13.07 -7.83
CA ASN A 216 -6.20 11.77 -7.37
C ASN A 216 -5.87 10.68 -8.39
N LEU A 217 -4.65 10.17 -8.29
CA LEU A 217 -4.12 9.16 -9.20
C LEU A 217 -3.73 7.90 -8.43
N THR A 218 -3.64 6.80 -9.16
CA THR A 218 -2.88 5.63 -8.73
C THR A 218 -1.38 5.94 -8.77
N LEU A 219 -0.57 5.13 -8.07
CA LEU A 219 0.87 5.29 -8.12
C LEU A 219 1.41 5.18 -9.56
N ASP A 220 0.90 4.22 -10.33
CA ASP A 220 1.37 4.02 -11.70
C ASP A 220 1.00 5.18 -12.62
N GLU A 221 -0.23 5.70 -12.51
CA GLU A 221 -0.68 6.92 -13.22
C GLU A 221 0.21 8.12 -12.86
N ALA A 222 0.51 8.33 -11.57
CA ALA A 222 1.37 9.44 -11.14
C ALA A 222 2.80 9.32 -11.67
N LEU A 223 3.36 8.10 -11.70
CA LEU A 223 4.69 7.85 -12.26
C LEU A 223 4.69 8.07 -13.79
N ASP A 224 3.67 7.61 -14.51
CA ASP A 224 3.54 7.83 -15.95
C ASP A 224 3.46 9.32 -16.28
N GLU A 225 2.67 10.09 -15.50
CA GLU A 225 2.54 11.54 -15.68
C GLU A 225 3.87 12.27 -15.43
N ILE A 226 4.56 11.97 -14.33
CA ILE A 226 5.88 12.56 -14.01
C ILE A 226 6.87 12.32 -15.15
N LEU A 227 6.96 11.08 -15.65
CA LEU A 227 7.89 10.71 -16.71
C LEU A 227 7.51 11.37 -18.04
N ALA A 228 6.21 11.44 -18.36
CA ALA A 228 5.72 12.12 -19.55
C ALA A 228 6.01 13.63 -19.52
N THR A 229 5.85 14.28 -18.36
CA THR A 229 6.21 15.70 -18.16
C THR A 229 7.69 15.93 -18.39
N CYS A 230 8.56 15.10 -17.81
CA CYS A 230 10.01 15.23 -18.00
C CYS A 230 10.40 15.06 -19.47
N ARG A 231 9.88 14.02 -20.14
CA ARG A 231 10.18 13.75 -21.56
C ARG A 231 9.63 14.82 -22.51
N ALA A 232 8.52 15.47 -22.13
CA ALA A 232 7.96 16.57 -22.90
C ALA A 232 8.66 17.92 -22.66
N GLY A 233 9.66 17.98 -21.78
CA GLY A 233 10.34 19.23 -21.45
C GLY A 233 9.48 20.22 -20.65
N ARG A 234 8.34 19.78 -20.10
CA ARG A 234 7.45 20.64 -19.30
C ARG A 234 8.02 20.86 -17.90
N LYS A 235 7.57 21.93 -17.25
CA LYS A 235 7.97 22.29 -15.89
C LYS A 235 6.79 22.24 -14.94
N GLU A 236 6.84 21.37 -13.93
CA GLU A 236 5.78 21.15 -12.95
C GLU A 236 6.33 21.09 -11.50
N ARG A 237 5.62 21.72 -10.57
CA ARG A 237 5.87 21.69 -9.12
C ARG A 237 4.92 20.71 -8.45
N LEU A 238 5.50 19.80 -7.68
CA LEU A 238 4.76 18.74 -7.02
C LEU A 238 4.91 18.88 -5.51
N ALA A 239 3.81 18.74 -4.78
CA ALA A 239 3.78 18.81 -3.33
C ALA A 239 3.06 17.60 -2.74
N PHE A 240 3.55 17.09 -1.60
CA PHE A 240 2.79 16.14 -0.79
C PHE A 240 2.06 16.85 0.34
N VAL A 241 0.80 16.50 0.53
CA VAL A 241 0.01 17.03 1.63
C VAL A 241 -0.44 15.89 2.53
N ASN A 242 -0.12 16.00 3.81
CA ASN A 242 -0.60 15.13 4.88
C ASN A 242 -1.37 15.98 5.93
N PRO A 243 -1.92 15.38 7.00
CA PRO A 243 -2.68 16.12 8.02
C PRO A 243 -1.95 17.33 8.62
N ASP A 244 -0.63 17.25 8.77
CA ASP A 244 0.19 18.35 9.29
C ASP A 244 0.28 19.49 8.29
N CYS A 245 0.51 19.18 7.01
CA CYS A 245 0.50 20.17 5.93
C CYS A 245 -0.84 20.91 5.84
N ILE A 246 -1.97 20.20 5.97
CA ILE A 246 -3.30 20.83 6.01
C ILE A 246 -3.41 21.80 7.19
N ASN A 247 -3.04 21.37 8.40
CA ASN A 247 -3.09 22.24 9.58
C ASN A 247 -2.20 23.48 9.44
N ILE A 248 -1.02 23.36 8.84
CA ILE A 248 -0.12 24.48 8.56
C ILE A 248 -0.78 25.42 7.54
N SER A 249 -1.31 24.92 6.43
CA SER A 249 -1.96 25.73 5.39
C SER A 249 -3.19 26.51 5.89
N LEU A 250 -3.89 25.99 6.91
CA LEU A 250 -5.03 26.68 7.52
C LEU A 250 -4.61 27.86 8.42
N ARG A 251 -3.33 27.95 8.77
CA ARG A 251 -2.77 28.99 9.67
C ARG A 251 -1.72 29.88 9.00
N ASN A 252 -1.15 29.42 7.90
CA ASN A 252 -0.10 30.11 7.15
C ASN A 252 -0.58 30.38 5.71
N PRO A 253 -1.04 31.61 5.41
CA PRO A 253 -1.50 31.99 4.07
C PRO A 253 -0.43 31.85 2.98
N ASP A 254 0.85 32.09 3.29
CA ASP A 254 1.93 31.98 2.31
C ASP A 254 2.15 30.52 1.89
N TYR A 255 2.18 29.62 2.87
CA TYR A 255 2.29 28.18 2.58
C TYR A 255 1.07 27.68 1.80
N ARG A 256 -0.13 28.17 2.14
CA ARG A 256 -1.35 27.87 1.38
C ARG A 256 -1.24 28.32 -0.07
N ARG A 257 -0.80 29.57 -0.33
CA ARG A 257 -0.59 30.09 -1.69
C ARG A 257 0.39 29.23 -2.48
N ILE A 258 1.47 28.77 -1.84
CA ILE A 258 2.46 27.89 -2.49
C ILE A 258 1.83 26.56 -2.89
N LEU A 259 1.03 25.94 -2.00
CA LEU A 259 0.31 24.72 -2.34
C LEU A 259 -0.69 24.94 -3.48
N GLU A 260 -1.48 26.02 -3.43
CA GLU A 260 -2.44 26.37 -4.50
C GLU A 260 -1.76 26.67 -5.84
N ALA A 261 -0.50 27.12 -5.82
CA ALA A 261 0.29 27.34 -7.03
C ALA A 261 1.00 26.06 -7.54
N SER A 262 1.00 24.97 -6.77
CA SER A 262 1.62 23.72 -7.20
C SER A 262 0.78 23.06 -8.30
N ASP A 263 1.43 22.54 -9.34
CA ASP A 263 0.76 21.91 -10.47
C ASP A 263 0.08 20.60 -10.06
N HIS A 264 0.72 19.84 -9.14
CA HIS A 264 0.10 18.69 -8.50
C HIS A 264 0.29 18.72 -6.98
N ILE A 265 -0.80 18.41 -6.27
CA ILE A 265 -0.78 18.13 -4.84
C ILE A 265 -1.18 16.68 -4.63
N TYR A 266 -0.25 15.86 -4.16
CA TYR A 266 -0.47 14.44 -3.91
C TYR A 266 -0.92 14.18 -2.46
N PRO A 267 -1.98 13.38 -2.25
CA PRO A 267 -2.42 13.02 -0.91
C PRO A 267 -1.45 12.01 -0.28
N ASP A 268 -0.92 12.35 0.89
CA ASP A 268 0.03 11.55 1.66
C ASP A 268 -0.55 11.15 3.03
N GLY A 269 -0.66 9.84 3.23
CA GLY A 269 -0.86 9.19 4.51
C GLY A 269 -2.31 8.82 4.86
N ILE A 270 -2.42 7.94 5.86
CA ILE A 270 -3.71 7.39 6.35
C ILE A 270 -4.69 8.48 6.83
N GLY A 271 -4.18 9.62 7.30
CA GLY A 271 -5.03 10.71 7.77
C GLY A 271 -5.88 11.32 6.65
N LEU A 272 -5.33 11.48 5.44
CA LEU A 272 -6.12 11.93 4.30
C LEU A 272 -7.11 10.86 3.84
N GLN A 273 -6.73 9.58 3.87
CA GLN A 273 -7.67 8.49 3.58
C GLN A 273 -8.86 8.48 4.54
N ILE A 274 -8.62 8.71 5.84
CA ILE A 274 -9.68 8.86 6.85
C ILE A 274 -10.57 10.06 6.51
N ALA A 275 -9.98 11.21 6.17
CA ALA A 275 -10.74 12.40 5.80
C ALA A 275 -11.63 12.16 4.58
N CYS A 276 -11.10 11.50 3.54
CA CYS A 276 -11.89 11.11 2.37
C CYS A 276 -13.09 10.25 2.76
N LYS A 277 -12.93 9.24 3.63
CA LYS A 277 -14.06 8.42 4.11
C LYS A 277 -15.10 9.24 4.88
N MET A 278 -14.65 10.12 5.79
CA MET A 278 -15.54 10.99 6.56
C MET A 278 -16.34 11.95 5.65
N LEU A 279 -15.74 12.36 4.54
CA LEU A 279 -16.34 13.28 3.57
C LEU A 279 -17.01 12.57 2.38
N ARG A 280 -17.04 11.24 2.37
CA ARG A 280 -17.56 10.41 1.26
C ARG A 280 -16.88 10.69 -0.08
N LEU A 281 -15.58 11.00 -0.04
CA LEU A 281 -14.70 11.09 -1.19
C LEU A 281 -13.93 9.78 -1.35
N GLN A 282 -13.54 9.46 -2.59
CA GLN A 282 -12.79 8.25 -2.92
C GLN A 282 -11.35 8.61 -3.33
N MET A 283 -10.40 8.25 -2.48
CA MET A 283 -8.97 8.38 -2.77
C MET A 283 -8.48 7.12 -3.49
N LYS A 284 -7.84 7.29 -4.65
CA LYS A 284 -7.27 6.19 -5.44
C LYS A 284 -6.12 5.53 -4.68
N ASP A 285 -4.94 6.17 -4.69
CA ASP A 285 -3.77 5.71 -3.96
C ASP A 285 -3.29 6.69 -2.89
N ASN A 286 -2.54 6.15 -1.93
CA ASN A 286 -1.75 6.95 -1.00
C ASN A 286 -0.43 7.29 -1.69
N LEU A 287 -0.39 8.40 -2.40
CA LEU A 287 0.75 8.88 -3.16
C LEU A 287 1.80 9.47 -2.22
N ASN A 288 2.35 8.66 -1.32
CA ASN A 288 3.38 9.08 -0.39
C ASN A 288 4.77 9.02 -1.05
N GLY A 289 5.65 9.98 -0.72
CA GLY A 289 6.99 10.05 -1.27
C GLY A 289 7.86 8.82 -0.98
N THR A 290 7.62 8.11 0.13
CA THR A 290 8.37 6.91 0.51
C THR A 290 8.06 5.67 -0.33
N ASP A 291 6.97 5.66 -1.09
CA ASP A 291 6.62 4.62 -2.06
C ASP A 291 6.82 5.11 -3.50
N LEU A 292 6.48 6.39 -3.77
CA LEU A 292 6.64 6.98 -5.09
C LEU A 292 8.10 7.05 -5.54
N PHE A 293 9.00 7.55 -4.69
CA PHE A 293 10.39 7.76 -5.08
C PHE A 293 11.14 6.45 -5.41
N PRO A 294 11.06 5.37 -4.60
CA PRO A 294 11.63 4.08 -4.96
C PRO A 294 11.08 3.51 -6.27
N ALA A 295 9.77 3.63 -6.50
CA ALA A 295 9.15 3.13 -7.73
C ALA A 295 9.59 3.94 -8.96
N LEU A 296 9.73 5.25 -8.80
CA LEU A 296 10.29 6.13 -9.82
C LEU A 296 11.74 5.75 -10.17
N CYS A 297 12.61 5.60 -9.15
CA CYS A 297 14.00 5.19 -9.35
C CYS A 297 14.10 3.85 -10.10
N ALA A 298 13.23 2.89 -9.78
CA ALA A 298 13.16 1.62 -10.48
C ALA A 298 12.77 1.77 -11.96
N ARG A 299 11.85 2.69 -12.29
CA ARG A 299 11.42 2.94 -13.68
C ARG A 299 12.46 3.66 -14.53
N ILE A 300 13.27 4.54 -13.93
CA ILE A 300 14.31 5.30 -14.65
C ILE A 300 15.71 4.69 -14.56
N ASN A 301 15.86 3.52 -13.93
CA ASN A 301 17.13 2.81 -13.86
C ASN A 301 17.52 2.29 -15.26
N GLY A 302 18.51 2.92 -15.88
CA GLY A 302 18.88 2.69 -17.28
C GLY A 302 18.14 3.57 -18.30
N ASP A 303 17.39 4.57 -17.85
CA ASP A 303 16.78 5.61 -18.69
C ASP A 303 17.73 6.83 -18.80
N ASP A 304 17.43 7.79 -19.69
CA ASP A 304 18.21 9.04 -19.85
C ASP A 304 17.86 10.11 -18.81
N LEU A 305 16.71 9.97 -18.15
CA LEU A 305 16.21 10.85 -17.12
C LEU A 305 17.07 10.78 -15.85
N GLY A 306 17.52 11.96 -15.41
CA GLY A 306 18.39 12.12 -14.25
C GLY A 306 17.76 12.87 -13.09
N ILE A 307 18.22 12.57 -11.87
CA ILE A 307 17.72 13.16 -10.62
C ILE A 307 18.79 14.00 -9.91
N TYR A 308 18.35 15.06 -9.23
CA TYR A 308 19.16 15.84 -8.29
C TYR A 308 18.57 15.74 -6.87
N LEU A 309 19.42 15.53 -5.88
CA LEU A 309 19.01 15.33 -4.48
C LEU A 309 19.50 16.48 -3.59
N LEU A 310 18.59 17.32 -3.08
CA LEU A 310 18.93 18.48 -2.26
C LEU A 310 18.27 18.40 -0.89
N GLY A 311 19.02 18.19 0.19
CA GLY A 311 18.40 18.21 1.52
C GLY A 311 19.09 17.36 2.57
N ALA A 312 18.39 17.14 3.68
CA ALA A 312 18.85 16.42 4.85
C ALA A 312 20.12 17.01 5.50
N ALA A 313 20.61 16.33 6.54
CA ALA A 313 21.85 16.68 7.22
C ALA A 313 23.08 16.25 6.41
N PRO A 314 24.24 16.91 6.62
CA PRO A 314 25.50 16.46 6.02
C PRO A 314 25.74 14.96 6.30
N GLY A 315 26.16 14.20 5.28
CA GLY A 315 26.35 12.75 5.35
C GLY A 315 25.11 11.92 5.05
N VAL A 316 23.89 12.46 5.20
CA VAL A 316 22.65 11.70 4.97
C VAL A 316 22.40 11.50 3.47
N VAL A 317 22.57 12.57 2.67
CA VAL A 317 22.39 12.48 1.23
C VAL A 317 23.47 11.63 0.56
N ASP A 318 24.70 11.65 1.11
CA ASP A 318 25.82 10.82 0.67
C ASP A 318 25.50 9.33 0.85
N ALA A 319 25.11 8.92 2.06
CA ALA A 319 24.70 7.54 2.33
C ALA A 319 23.45 7.12 1.54
N MET A 320 22.53 8.05 1.27
CA MET A 320 21.39 7.78 0.39
C MET A 320 21.84 7.46 -1.04
N VAL A 321 22.78 8.23 -1.60
CA VAL A 321 23.30 8.00 -2.96
C VAL A 321 23.96 6.63 -3.07
N GLU A 322 24.77 6.23 -2.08
CA GLU A 322 25.39 4.90 -2.03
C GLU A 322 24.33 3.79 -2.06
N ASN A 323 23.32 3.87 -1.18
CA ASN A 323 22.24 2.88 -1.12
C ASN A 323 21.40 2.83 -2.42
N LEU A 324 21.20 3.99 -3.07
CA LEU A 324 20.47 4.06 -4.34
C LEU A 324 21.23 3.36 -5.46
N LEU A 325 22.54 3.59 -5.56
CA LEU A 325 23.37 2.97 -6.60
C LEU A 325 23.63 1.49 -6.34
N GLU A 326 23.66 1.05 -5.08
CA GLU A 326 23.66 -0.38 -4.75
C GLU A 326 22.38 -1.07 -5.25
N LYS A 327 21.22 -0.41 -5.08
CA LYS A 327 19.92 -0.98 -5.44
C LYS A 327 19.57 -0.83 -6.93
N TRP A 328 19.97 0.28 -7.55
CA TRP A 328 19.71 0.64 -8.95
C TRP A 328 21.01 1.14 -9.60
N PRO A 329 21.88 0.22 -10.05
CA PRO A 329 23.22 0.58 -10.53
C PRO A 329 23.28 1.48 -11.76
N ASN A 330 22.20 1.54 -12.54
CA ASN A 330 22.10 2.36 -13.75
C ASN A 330 21.25 3.63 -13.52
N LEU A 331 20.97 3.99 -12.26
CA LEU A 331 20.24 5.21 -11.92
C LEU A 331 21.14 6.43 -12.15
N ARG A 332 20.68 7.38 -12.97
CA ARG A 332 21.40 8.63 -13.23
C ARG A 332 21.17 9.64 -12.11
N ILE A 333 22.10 9.71 -11.17
CA ILE A 333 22.15 10.76 -10.15
C ILE A 333 23.06 11.88 -10.67
N CYS A 334 22.46 12.97 -11.15
CA CYS A 334 23.17 14.08 -11.78
C CYS A 334 23.93 14.96 -10.78
N GLY A 335 23.49 14.96 -9.51
CA GLY A 335 24.14 15.70 -8.45
C GLY A 335 23.37 15.59 -7.14
N TYR A 336 24.03 15.94 -6.03
CA TYR A 336 23.40 15.95 -4.73
C TYR A 336 24.11 16.91 -3.76
N ARG A 337 23.36 17.45 -2.79
CA ARG A 337 23.89 18.36 -1.77
C ARG A 337 23.02 18.35 -0.50
N HIS A 338 23.63 18.63 0.65
CA HIS A 338 22.90 18.73 1.92
C HIS A 338 21.98 19.97 1.96
N GLY A 339 20.96 19.95 2.85
CA GLY A 339 19.94 21.01 2.93
C GLY A 339 20.33 22.30 3.66
N PHE A 340 21.54 22.37 4.23
CA PHE A 340 22.05 23.54 4.95
C PHE A 340 22.70 24.53 3.97
N ILE A 341 21.88 25.26 3.22
CA ILE A 341 22.32 26.27 2.25
C ILE A 341 22.42 27.62 2.95
N LYS A 342 23.61 28.24 2.91
CA LYS A 342 23.75 29.63 3.37
C LYS A 342 23.27 30.61 2.28
N PRO A 343 22.77 31.80 2.63
CA PRO A 343 22.29 32.78 1.64
C PRO A 343 23.30 33.08 0.53
N GLU A 344 24.58 33.19 0.87
CA GLU A 344 25.68 33.44 -0.07
C GLU A 344 25.97 32.27 -1.03
N GLU A 345 25.54 31.05 -0.69
CA GLU A 345 25.73 29.86 -1.53
C GLU A 345 24.55 29.63 -2.48
N LEU A 346 23.43 30.35 -2.32
CA LEU A 346 22.19 30.06 -3.02
C LEU A 346 22.36 30.07 -4.55
N ASP A 347 23.05 31.08 -5.07
CA ASP A 347 23.27 31.23 -6.52
C ASP A 347 24.16 30.12 -7.06
N GLN A 348 25.13 29.67 -6.26
CA GLN A 348 25.98 28.54 -6.61
C GLN A 348 25.15 27.24 -6.65
N VAL A 349 24.31 26.98 -5.64
CA VAL A 349 23.46 25.78 -5.60
C VAL A 349 22.53 25.72 -6.80
N ILE A 350 21.94 26.84 -7.20
CA ILE A 350 21.03 26.88 -8.37
C ILE A 350 21.80 26.58 -9.66
N ARG A 351 23.00 27.14 -9.83
CA ARG A 351 23.86 26.80 -10.96
C ARG A 351 24.24 25.32 -10.98
N GLU A 352 24.67 24.77 -9.84
CA GLU A 352 24.99 23.33 -9.71
C GLU A 352 23.82 22.45 -10.14
N ILE A 353 22.58 22.82 -9.77
CA ILE A 353 21.38 22.08 -10.18
C ILE A 353 21.16 22.17 -11.68
N ASN A 354 21.20 23.37 -12.26
CA ASN A 354 20.92 23.57 -13.68
C ASN A 354 22.01 22.94 -14.57
N ASP A 355 23.28 23.12 -14.22
CA ASP A 355 24.43 22.59 -14.98
C ASP A 355 24.54 21.05 -14.89
N SER A 356 23.87 20.42 -13.92
CA SER A 356 23.89 18.96 -13.75
C SER A 356 23.15 18.19 -14.85
N GLY A 357 22.26 18.85 -15.59
CA GLY A 357 21.35 18.19 -16.54
C GLY A 357 20.32 17.27 -15.86
N ALA A 358 19.99 17.53 -14.59
CA ALA A 358 18.90 16.83 -13.91
C ALA A 358 17.54 17.22 -14.48
N HIS A 359 16.64 16.24 -14.58
CA HIS A 359 15.25 16.46 -14.98
C HIS A 359 14.35 16.64 -13.76
N MET A 360 14.70 16.00 -12.64
CA MET A 360 13.88 15.97 -11.43
C MET A 360 14.70 16.39 -10.21
N LEU A 361 14.17 17.31 -9.41
CA LEU A 361 14.78 17.81 -8.19
C LEU A 361 13.96 17.36 -6.97
N PHE A 362 14.60 16.64 -6.04
CA PHE A 362 13.99 16.23 -4.78
C PHE A 362 14.55 17.05 -3.63
N VAL A 363 13.67 17.76 -2.90
CA VAL A 363 14.06 18.69 -1.83
C VAL A 363 13.64 18.16 -0.46
N ALA A 364 14.60 17.83 0.39
CA ALA A 364 14.40 17.24 1.72
C ALA A 364 14.77 18.22 2.86
N MET A 365 14.11 19.38 2.93
CA MET A 365 14.38 20.41 3.97
C MET A 365 13.29 20.49 5.05
N GLY A 366 12.21 19.73 4.89
CA GLY A 366 11.06 19.75 5.78
C GLY A 366 10.05 20.84 5.42
N VAL A 367 8.80 20.59 5.80
CA VAL A 367 7.65 21.48 5.56
C VAL A 367 7.66 22.60 6.60
N PRO A 368 7.41 23.88 6.23
CA PRO A 368 7.12 24.40 4.89
C PRO A 368 8.36 24.85 4.10
N ARG A 369 9.57 24.73 4.69
CA ARG A 369 10.81 25.31 4.14
C ARG A 369 11.14 24.79 2.74
N GLN A 370 10.89 23.51 2.46
CA GLN A 370 11.16 22.91 1.15
C GLN A 370 10.23 23.47 0.06
N GLU A 371 8.93 23.63 0.34
CA GLU A 371 7.98 24.21 -0.61
C GLU A 371 8.28 25.69 -0.85
N THR A 372 8.60 26.44 0.22
CA THR A 372 9.01 27.85 0.10
C THR A 372 10.29 28.00 -0.72
N TRP A 373 11.29 27.13 -0.52
CA TRP A 373 12.53 27.18 -1.30
C TRP A 373 12.28 26.89 -2.78
N ILE A 374 11.43 25.89 -3.09
CA ILE A 374 11.06 25.58 -4.47
C ILE A 374 10.31 26.76 -5.10
N ASP A 375 9.26 27.28 -4.47
CA ASP A 375 8.44 28.40 -5.01
C ASP A 375 9.30 29.64 -5.27
N THR A 376 10.15 30.00 -4.30
CA THR A 376 11.00 31.21 -4.39
C THR A 376 12.01 31.13 -5.54
N ASN A 377 12.51 29.93 -5.84
CA ASN A 377 13.56 29.74 -6.86
C ASN A 377 13.03 29.14 -8.16
N TRP A 378 11.73 28.89 -8.29
CA TRP A 378 11.15 28.11 -9.39
C TRP A 378 11.46 28.67 -10.79
N SER A 379 11.43 30.00 -10.92
CA SER A 379 11.76 30.69 -12.18
C SER A 379 13.23 30.58 -12.57
N ARG A 380 14.12 30.23 -11.62
CA ARG A 380 15.57 30.12 -11.80
C ARG A 380 16.03 28.68 -12.01
N LEU A 381 15.21 27.70 -11.67
CA LEU A 381 15.51 26.28 -11.83
C LEU A 381 15.18 25.82 -13.25
N GLU A 382 16.01 24.99 -13.86
CA GLU A 382 15.80 24.47 -15.23
C GLU A 382 15.26 23.03 -15.26
N VAL A 383 15.15 22.39 -14.10
CA VAL A 383 14.55 21.05 -13.97
C VAL A 383 13.09 21.03 -14.42
N ASN A 384 12.66 19.89 -14.97
CA ASN A 384 11.27 19.65 -15.37
C ASN A 384 10.34 19.44 -14.17
N MET A 385 10.86 18.87 -13.09
CA MET A 385 10.07 18.59 -11.90
C MET A 385 10.82 18.98 -10.64
N ALA A 386 10.13 19.62 -9.70
CA ALA A 386 10.65 19.81 -8.34
C ALA A 386 9.61 19.38 -7.30
N MET A 387 10.07 18.62 -6.30
CA MET A 387 9.19 18.03 -5.28
C MET A 387 9.83 18.08 -3.89
N GLY A 388 9.05 18.59 -2.93
CA GLY A 388 9.40 18.52 -1.51
C GLY A 388 9.14 17.11 -0.95
N VAL A 389 10.17 16.43 -0.44
CA VAL A 389 10.07 15.02 0.01
C VAL A 389 10.26 14.81 1.52
N GLY A 390 10.51 15.87 2.27
CA GLY A 390 10.62 15.83 3.73
C GLY A 390 11.66 14.80 4.21
N GLY A 391 11.25 13.91 5.11
CA GLY A 391 12.14 12.91 5.72
C GLY A 391 12.48 11.71 4.84
N LEU A 392 12.16 11.72 3.54
CA LEU A 392 12.47 10.62 2.62
C LEU A 392 13.95 10.23 2.65
N PHE A 393 14.84 11.21 2.71
CA PHE A 393 16.30 10.98 2.66
C PHE A 393 16.79 10.21 3.90
N ASP A 394 16.21 10.45 5.08
CA ASP A 394 16.56 9.70 6.28
C ASP A 394 16.15 8.21 6.18
N PHE A 395 15.10 7.88 5.41
CA PHE A 395 14.73 6.48 5.14
C PHE A 395 15.63 5.84 4.08
N MET A 396 15.89 6.54 2.98
CA MET A 396 16.68 6.00 1.87
C MET A 396 18.17 5.87 2.21
N SER A 397 18.69 6.69 3.13
CA SER A 397 20.03 6.55 3.71
C SER A 397 20.16 5.43 4.74
N GLY A 398 19.05 4.83 5.20
CA GLY A 398 19.05 3.83 6.27
C GLY A 398 19.26 4.40 7.68
N ARG A 399 19.40 5.73 7.83
CA ARG A 399 19.54 6.40 9.13
C ARG A 399 18.35 6.14 10.05
N ILE A 400 17.14 6.16 9.48
CA ILE A 400 15.91 5.85 10.19
C ILE A 400 15.29 4.62 9.51
N PRO A 401 15.10 3.50 10.22
CA PRO A 401 14.44 2.35 9.63
C PRO A 401 12.99 2.70 9.34
N ARG A 402 12.47 2.25 8.18
CA ARG A 402 11.04 2.37 7.86
C ARG A 402 10.21 1.39 8.70
N ALA A 403 8.94 1.69 8.89
CA ALA A 403 8.02 0.77 9.57
C ALA A 403 7.97 -0.59 8.83
N PRO A 404 7.97 -1.72 9.55
CA PRO A 404 7.76 -3.04 8.94
C PRO A 404 6.48 -3.08 8.10
N ILE A 405 6.47 -3.90 7.04
CA ILE A 405 5.35 -4.00 6.08
C ILE A 405 4.01 -4.22 6.81
N TRP A 406 3.98 -5.09 7.81
CA TRP A 406 2.76 -5.36 8.56
C TRP A 406 2.19 -4.12 9.29
N MET A 407 3.04 -3.20 9.77
CA MET A 407 2.57 -1.95 10.38
C MET A 407 2.06 -0.96 9.34
N ARG A 408 2.73 -0.92 8.18
CA ARG A 408 2.34 -0.07 7.06
C ARG A 408 0.98 -0.47 6.51
N GLU A 409 0.74 -1.77 6.33
CA GLU A 409 -0.56 -2.32 5.92
C GLU A 409 -1.67 -2.04 6.96
N LEU A 410 -1.33 -1.84 8.23
CA LEU A 410 -2.28 -1.41 9.26
C LEU A 410 -2.46 0.12 9.32
N GLY A 411 -1.75 0.89 8.50
CA GLY A 411 -1.75 2.36 8.56
C GLY A 411 -1.08 2.92 9.84
N MET A 412 -0.27 2.12 10.53
CA MET A 412 0.38 2.47 11.81
C MET A 412 1.81 3.02 11.64
N GLU A 413 2.20 3.41 10.43
CA GLU A 413 3.54 3.97 10.18
C GLU A 413 3.79 5.23 11.02
N TRP A 414 2.77 6.06 11.25
CA TRP A 414 2.87 7.25 12.10
C TRP A 414 3.21 6.90 13.57
N LEU A 415 2.68 5.79 14.10
CA LEU A 415 2.95 5.34 15.46
C LEU A 415 4.39 4.84 15.59
N TYR A 416 4.86 4.11 14.58
CA TYR A 416 6.25 3.67 14.53
C TYR A 416 7.21 4.86 14.51
N ARG A 417 6.93 5.90 13.70
CA ARG A 417 7.71 7.14 13.73
C ARG A 417 7.64 7.87 15.06
N LEU A 418 6.47 7.91 15.71
CA LEU A 418 6.33 8.52 17.03
C LEU A 418 7.22 7.86 18.08
N ILE A 419 7.35 6.53 18.02
CA ILE A 419 8.23 5.77 18.93
C ILE A 419 9.70 6.11 18.66
N GLN A 420 10.09 6.29 17.39
CA GLN A 420 11.46 6.64 17.03
C GLN A 420 11.84 8.07 17.43
N GLU A 421 10.93 9.03 17.28
CA GLU A 421 11.19 10.45 17.52
C GLU A 421 10.10 11.14 18.36
N PRO A 422 9.87 10.68 19.61
CA PRO A 422 8.71 11.09 20.41
C PRO A 422 8.68 12.59 20.68
N ARG A 423 9.83 13.18 21.05
CA ARG A 423 9.92 14.62 21.34
C ARG A 423 9.56 15.49 20.14
N ARG A 424 9.97 15.10 18.94
CA ARG A 424 9.75 15.84 17.71
C ARG A 424 8.31 15.67 17.20
N LEU A 425 7.79 14.44 17.25
CA LEU A 425 6.55 14.09 16.56
C LEU A 425 5.31 14.08 17.48
N TRP A 426 5.47 14.18 18.79
CA TRP A 426 4.34 14.20 19.74
C TRP A 426 3.31 15.28 19.41
N LYS A 427 3.76 16.54 19.28
CA LYS A 427 2.86 17.66 18.97
C LYS A 427 2.19 17.46 17.61
N ARG A 428 2.95 17.00 16.62
CA ARG A 428 2.46 16.75 15.26
C ARG A 428 1.37 15.69 15.21
N TYR A 429 1.58 14.55 15.86
CA TYR A 429 0.65 13.43 15.75
C TYR A 429 -0.44 13.41 16.80
N VAL A 430 -0.13 13.67 18.07
CA VAL A 430 -1.14 13.59 19.14
C VAL A 430 -2.08 14.79 19.08
N ILE A 431 -1.52 16.00 18.98
CA ILE A 431 -2.31 17.24 18.95
C ILE A 431 -2.75 17.56 17.52
N GLY A 432 -1.81 17.50 16.57
CA GLY A 432 -2.08 17.85 15.17
C GLY A 432 -3.13 16.96 14.51
N ASN A 433 -3.12 15.63 14.71
CA ASN A 433 -4.14 14.76 14.10
C ASN A 433 -5.53 15.02 14.69
N VAL A 434 -5.65 15.32 15.99
CA VAL A 434 -6.94 15.69 16.60
C VAL A 434 -7.48 16.99 15.99
N ILE A 435 -6.62 18.01 15.87
CA ILE A 435 -6.99 19.29 15.23
C ILE A 435 -7.43 19.05 13.78
N PHE A 436 -6.69 18.22 13.04
CA PHE A 436 -7.03 17.87 11.67
C PHE A 436 -8.41 17.22 11.57
N LEU A 437 -8.71 16.20 12.39
CA LEU A 437 -10.01 15.53 12.40
C LEU A 437 -11.16 16.49 12.76
N ILE A 438 -10.95 17.40 13.72
CA ILE A 438 -11.93 18.46 14.03
C ILE A 438 -12.17 19.34 12.80
N ASN A 439 -11.12 19.70 12.07
CA ASN A 439 -11.23 20.49 10.85
C ASN A 439 -11.97 19.72 9.75
N VAL A 440 -11.75 18.41 9.59
CA VAL A 440 -12.50 17.55 8.64
C VAL A 440 -13.99 17.57 8.96
N VAL A 441 -14.37 17.38 10.23
CA VAL A 441 -15.78 17.42 10.65
C VAL A 441 -16.41 18.80 10.38
N ARG A 442 -15.68 19.88 10.69
CA ARG A 442 -16.15 21.25 10.43
C ARG A 442 -16.31 21.52 8.93
N PHE A 443 -15.38 21.05 8.11
CA PHE A 443 -15.45 21.16 6.66
C PHE A 443 -16.66 20.42 6.09
N GLY A 444 -16.89 19.17 6.51
CA GLY A 444 -18.04 18.37 6.09
C GLY A 444 -19.39 19.02 6.44
N LYS A 445 -19.51 19.64 7.62
CA LYS A 445 -20.73 20.36 8.04
C LYS A 445 -21.03 21.61 7.22
N LYS A 446 -20.01 22.26 6.65
CA LYS A 446 -20.18 23.47 5.81
C LYS A 446 -20.58 23.15 4.36
N GLY A 447 -20.80 21.87 4.05
CA GLY A 447 -21.07 21.39 2.70
C GLY A 447 -19.77 21.18 1.95
N ALA A 448 -19.24 19.96 1.99
CA ALA A 448 -18.23 19.57 1.02
C ALA A 448 -18.83 19.74 -0.39
N PRO A 449 -18.10 20.29 -1.38
CA PRO A 449 -18.58 20.29 -2.75
C PRO A 449 -18.90 18.85 -3.12
N ARG A 450 -20.18 18.56 -3.34
CA ARG A 450 -20.60 17.25 -3.85
C ARG A 450 -19.88 17.07 -5.17
N ALA A 451 -19.13 15.98 -5.33
CA ALA A 451 -18.51 15.62 -6.59
C ALA A 451 -19.57 15.73 -7.69
N GLY A 452 -19.44 16.77 -8.51
CA GLY A 452 -20.33 17.03 -9.62
C GLY A 452 -20.09 15.96 -10.65
N LYS A 453 -21.18 15.30 -11.06
CA LYS A 453 -21.24 14.63 -12.36
C LYS A 453 -20.88 15.69 -13.41
N SER A 454 -19.73 15.55 -14.06
CA SER A 454 -19.46 16.19 -15.36
C SER A 454 -19.43 15.09 -16.40
#